data_AF-A0A9E1IDS9-F1
#
_entry.id   AF-A0A9E1IDS9-F1
#
_cell.length_a   1.000
_cell.length_b   1.000
_cell.length_c   1.000
_cell.angle_alpha   90.00
_cell.angle_beta   90.00
_cell.angle_gamma   90.00
#
_symmetry.space_group_name_H-M   'P 1'
#
loop_
_entity.id
_entity.type
_entity.pdbx_description
1 polymer ?
#
loop_
_entity_poly.entity_id
_entity_poly.type
_entity_poly.pdbx_seq_one_letter_code
_entity_poly.pdbx_strand_id
1 'polypeptide(L)'
;MNEEPVEFQPSAEVRWNSDTGFEFDFASCSDDVVIQIMAIPLPADGTIELMGGPLELDRLEILFKARVDIDENPGQIREATVELAADFGGYKLVLVAQIEDVETGQVFPFSTSLPVEIPQGVPKAGGPRPVLMAEDDLDWDDEATLERMVVDLPDNPTVTEQKPIEERPTGGIGALLDALSAISEEDLVDENKVQDKAEVHGEAARFLQLLIQRDDLELEEDRTIEELVDGVGSILHSGASELPMAVALSEWLLEQDAVADLFIDDDSLAGLLAQW
;
A
#
# COMPACT_ATOMS: atom_id res chain seq x y z
N MET A 1 16.88 -14.79 27.99
CA MET A 1 15.42 -14.72 27.80
C MET A 1 15.25 -14.77 26.31
N ASN A 2 14.64 -15.83 25.78
CA ASN A 2 14.22 -15.80 24.38
C ASN A 2 12.95 -14.96 24.39
N GLU A 3 13.07 -13.72 23.95
CA GLU A 3 11.91 -12.96 23.51
C GLU A 3 11.34 -13.77 22.34
N GLU A 4 10.14 -14.34 22.54
CA GLU A 4 9.41 -14.95 21.44
C GLU A 4 9.35 -13.89 20.33
N PRO A 5 9.72 -14.24 19.07
CA PRO A 5 9.60 -13.28 17.98
C PRO A 5 8.15 -12.85 17.96
N VAL A 6 7.93 -11.55 18.22
CA VAL A 6 6.60 -10.96 18.20
C VAL A 6 6.09 -11.18 16.79
N GLU A 7 5.09 -12.04 16.64
CA GLU A 7 4.48 -12.33 15.35
C GLU A 7 3.96 -11.01 14.78
N PHE A 8 4.54 -10.61 13.65
CA PHE A 8 4.13 -9.38 12.99
C PHE A 8 2.73 -9.60 12.40
N GLN A 9 1.74 -8.89 12.93
CA GLN A 9 0.38 -8.95 12.44
C GLN A 9 0.10 -7.73 11.55
N PRO A 10 -0.16 -7.94 10.24
CA PRO A 10 -0.56 -6.85 9.37
C PRO A 10 -1.81 -6.17 9.92
N SER A 11 -1.79 -4.84 9.97
CA SER A 11 -2.90 -4.04 10.48
C SER A 11 -2.94 -2.68 9.79
N ALA A 12 -4.14 -2.16 9.62
CA ALA A 12 -4.38 -0.80 9.16
C ALA A 12 -5.48 -0.18 10.03
N GLU A 13 -5.26 1.05 10.47
CA GLU A 13 -6.24 1.82 11.25
C GLU A 13 -6.34 3.22 10.66
N VAL A 14 -7.57 3.70 10.43
CA VAL A 14 -7.85 5.09 10.09
C VAL A 14 -8.58 5.73 11.26
N ARG A 15 -8.01 6.80 11.80
CA ARG A 15 -8.55 7.55 12.93
C ARG A 15 -9.03 8.91 12.44
N TRP A 16 -10.08 9.42 13.09
CA TRP A 16 -10.65 10.73 12.80
C TRP A 16 -10.63 11.61 14.03
N ASN A 17 -10.13 12.83 13.88
CA ASN A 17 -10.16 13.87 14.88
C ASN A 17 -10.81 15.13 14.30
N SER A 18 -11.76 15.72 15.03
CA SER A 18 -12.48 16.92 14.60
C SER A 18 -11.63 18.18 14.46
N ASP A 19 -10.43 18.18 15.05
CA ASP A 19 -9.51 19.31 15.04
C ASP A 19 -8.38 19.12 14.01
N THR A 20 -7.87 17.90 13.85
CA THR A 20 -6.68 17.61 13.02
C THR A 20 -6.97 16.84 11.74
N GLY A 21 -8.14 16.23 11.60
CA GLY A 21 -8.53 15.45 10.42
C GLY A 21 -8.26 13.97 10.56
N PHE A 22 -7.94 13.33 9.44
CA PHE A 22 -7.62 11.91 9.40
C PHE A 22 -6.15 11.66 9.72
N GLU A 23 -5.92 10.59 10.47
CA GLU A 23 -4.60 10.00 10.67
C GLU A 23 -4.70 8.51 10.37
N PHE A 24 -3.62 7.90 9.89
CA PHE A 24 -3.58 6.46 9.72
C PHE A 24 -2.33 5.82 10.32
N ASP A 25 -2.53 4.59 10.78
CA ASP A 25 -1.50 3.66 11.18
C ASP A 25 -1.52 2.48 10.21
N PHE A 26 -0.34 1.99 9.83
CA PHE A 26 -0.24 0.91 8.86
C PHE A 26 0.96 0.03 9.15
N ALA A 27 0.74 -1.27 9.23
CA ALA A 27 1.78 -2.26 9.42
C ALA A 27 1.55 -3.39 8.43
N SER A 28 2.52 -3.69 7.56
CA SER A 28 2.45 -4.81 6.63
C SER A 28 3.82 -5.45 6.45
N CYS A 29 3.81 -6.72 6.12
CA CYS A 29 4.97 -7.50 5.73
C CYS A 29 4.65 -8.15 4.38
N SER A 30 5.51 -7.95 3.38
CA SER A 30 5.43 -8.62 2.08
C SER A 30 6.82 -8.99 1.63
N ASP A 31 7.01 -10.27 1.31
CA ASP A 31 8.31 -10.83 0.96
C ASP A 31 9.36 -10.47 2.04
N ASP A 32 10.40 -9.75 1.64
CA ASP A 32 11.51 -9.35 2.50
C ASP A 32 11.34 -7.95 3.10
N VAL A 33 10.19 -7.29 2.86
CA VAL A 33 9.91 -5.91 3.27
C VAL A 33 8.92 -5.88 4.43
N VAL A 34 9.33 -5.27 5.54
CA VAL A 34 8.47 -4.93 6.68
C VAL A 34 8.31 -3.43 6.75
N ILE A 35 7.07 -2.94 6.71
CA ILE A 35 6.73 -1.52 6.85
C ILE A 35 5.87 -1.31 8.08
N GLN A 36 6.21 -0.27 8.85
CA GLN A 36 5.39 0.25 9.94
C GLN A 36 5.30 1.78 9.84
N ILE A 37 4.10 2.30 9.66
CA ILE A 37 3.75 3.72 9.61
C ILE A 37 2.86 4.03 10.81
N MET A 38 3.15 5.12 11.53
CA MET A 38 2.41 5.49 12.73
C MET A 38 1.92 6.94 12.68
N ALA A 39 0.62 7.15 12.81
CA ALA A 39 -0.03 8.44 12.94
C ALA A 39 0.36 9.45 11.86
N ILE A 40 0.40 9.01 10.60
CA ILE A 40 0.60 9.92 9.47
C ILE A 40 -0.73 10.62 9.16
N PRO A 41 -0.75 11.97 9.08
CA PRO A 41 -1.93 12.70 8.67
C PRO A 41 -2.29 12.42 7.21
N LEU A 42 -3.57 12.21 6.92
CA LEU A 42 -4.06 12.07 5.54
C LEU A 42 -4.55 13.42 5.01
N PRO A 43 -4.17 13.85 3.79
CA PRO A 43 -4.54 15.14 3.24
C PRO A 43 -5.98 15.16 2.68
N ALA A 44 -6.93 14.62 3.43
CA ALA A 44 -8.35 14.54 3.07
C ALA A 44 -9.24 15.29 4.06
N ASP A 45 -10.29 15.94 3.55
CA ASP A 45 -11.28 16.65 4.36
C ASP A 45 -12.53 15.80 4.69
N GLY A 46 -12.60 14.57 4.20
CA GLY A 46 -13.74 13.67 4.38
C GLY A 46 -13.56 12.35 3.64
N THR A 47 -14.52 11.44 3.83
CA THR A 47 -14.47 10.12 3.18
C THR A 47 -14.55 10.19 1.66
N ILE A 48 -15.21 11.21 1.10
CA ILE A 48 -15.33 11.34 -0.37
C ILE A 48 -13.95 11.55 -1.00
N GLU A 49 -13.10 12.39 -0.40
CA GLU A 49 -11.75 12.64 -0.90
C GLU A 49 -10.84 11.43 -0.68
N LEU A 50 -10.94 10.75 0.46
CA LEU A 50 -10.22 9.49 0.72
C LEU A 50 -10.54 8.38 -0.30
N MET A 51 -11.78 8.33 -0.79
CA MET A 51 -12.22 7.37 -1.81
C MET A 51 -12.12 7.92 -3.24
N GLY A 52 -11.64 9.16 -3.39
CA GLY A 52 -11.56 9.85 -4.69
C GLY A 52 -10.35 9.44 -5.53
N GLY A 53 -9.47 8.61 -4.97
CA GLY A 53 -8.25 8.11 -5.59
C GLY A 53 -7.04 8.21 -4.65
N PRO A 54 -5.84 7.91 -5.16
CA PRO A 54 -4.61 7.94 -4.37
C PRO A 54 -4.27 9.33 -3.87
N LEU A 55 -4.01 9.44 -2.56
CA LEU A 55 -3.56 10.64 -1.89
C LEU A 55 -2.06 10.53 -1.58
N GLU A 56 -1.28 11.51 -2.03
CA GLU A 56 0.14 11.61 -1.69
C GLU A 56 0.34 11.88 -0.21
N LEU A 57 1.15 11.04 0.44
CA LEU A 57 1.54 11.24 1.82
C LEU A 57 2.66 12.27 1.91
N ASP A 58 2.62 13.07 2.98
CA ASP A 58 3.65 14.08 3.20
C ASP A 58 5.02 13.44 3.44
N ARG A 59 5.99 13.82 2.62
CA ARG A 59 7.32 13.21 2.61
C ARG A 59 8.06 13.38 3.94
N LEU A 60 7.92 14.53 4.60
CA LEU A 60 8.58 14.78 5.89
C LEU A 60 7.95 13.90 6.96
N GLU A 61 6.61 13.84 7.01
CA GLU A 61 5.89 12.98 7.95
C GLU A 61 6.31 11.51 7.80
N ILE A 62 6.38 11.00 6.57
CA ILE A 62 6.84 9.64 6.29
C ILE A 62 8.25 9.41 6.83
N LEU A 63 9.20 10.31 6.58
CA LEU A 63 10.59 10.16 7.01
C LEU A 63 10.72 9.99 8.53
N PHE A 64 9.85 10.65 9.32
CA PHE A 64 9.90 10.62 10.77
C PHE A 64 9.00 9.57 11.41
N LYS A 65 7.94 9.13 10.72
CA LYS A 65 6.89 8.27 11.27
C LYS A 65 6.80 6.89 10.63
N ALA A 66 7.55 6.65 9.56
CA ALA A 66 7.68 5.35 8.94
C ALA A 66 8.98 4.66 9.34
N ARG A 67 8.90 3.35 9.56
CA ARG A 67 10.01 2.44 9.67
C ARG A 67 9.87 1.40 8.56
N VAL A 68 10.97 1.15 7.86
CA VAL A 68 11.04 0.09 6.85
C VAL A 68 12.29 -0.73 7.10
N ASP A 69 12.14 -2.05 7.08
CA ASP A 69 13.23 -3.02 7.12
C ASP A 69 13.12 -3.90 5.86
N ILE A 70 14.23 -4.12 5.14
CA ILE A 70 14.34 -4.93 3.91
C ILE A 70 15.43 -5.98 4.15
N ASP A 71 15.09 -7.27 4.21
CA ASP A 71 16.06 -8.33 4.51
C ASP A 71 16.91 -8.03 5.78
N GLU A 72 16.27 -7.53 6.83
CA GLU A 72 16.91 -7.07 8.09
C GLU A 72 17.80 -5.81 7.95
N ASN A 73 17.89 -5.21 6.76
CA ASN A 73 18.61 -3.96 6.50
C ASN A 73 17.66 -2.76 6.57
N PRO A 74 18.14 -1.58 6.98
CA PRO A 74 17.32 -0.38 7.04
C PRO A 74 16.86 0.06 5.65
N GLY A 75 15.56 0.24 5.48
CA GLY A 75 14.96 0.85 4.29
C GLY A 75 14.39 2.24 4.59
N GLN A 76 14.02 2.97 3.54
CA GLN A 76 13.27 4.21 3.64
C GLN A 76 12.21 4.32 2.56
N ILE A 77 11.12 5.02 2.86
CA ILE A 77 10.07 5.32 1.88
C ILE A 77 10.43 6.65 1.18
N ARG A 78 10.51 6.63 -0.15
CA ARG A 78 10.75 7.83 -0.98
C ARG A 78 9.47 8.60 -1.25
N GLU A 79 8.47 7.85 -1.69
CA GLU A 79 7.14 8.33 -2.08
C GLU A 79 6.14 7.28 -1.63
N ALA A 80 4.98 7.73 -1.16
CA ALA A 80 3.87 6.84 -0.89
C ALA A 80 2.55 7.54 -1.16
N THR A 81 1.61 6.78 -1.71
CA THR A 81 0.22 7.16 -1.85
C THR A 81 -0.65 6.19 -1.06
N VAL A 82 -1.77 6.70 -0.59
CA VAL A 82 -2.77 5.91 0.11
C VAL A 82 -4.15 6.17 -0.47
N GLU A 83 -4.94 5.11 -0.58
CA GLU A 83 -6.30 5.17 -1.09
C GLU A 83 -7.23 4.35 -0.20
N LEU A 84 -8.44 4.87 0.03
CA LEU A 84 -9.51 4.09 0.66
C LEU A 84 -10.39 3.47 -0.42
N ALA A 85 -10.21 2.18 -0.68
CA ALA A 85 -10.99 1.43 -1.64
C ALA A 85 -12.22 0.79 -0.99
N ALA A 86 -13.35 0.78 -1.70
CA ALA A 86 -14.53 0.01 -1.29
C ALA A 86 -14.36 -1.47 -1.71
N ASP A 87 -14.82 -2.40 -0.87
CA ASP A 87 -14.78 -3.84 -1.13
C ASP A 87 -16.09 -4.51 -0.69
N PHE A 88 -16.35 -5.74 -1.15
CA PHE A 88 -17.58 -6.50 -0.89
C PHE A 88 -17.90 -6.74 0.61
N GLY A 89 -16.93 -6.48 1.50
CA GLY A 89 -17.08 -6.62 2.95
C GLY A 89 -16.84 -5.34 3.77
N GLY A 90 -16.60 -4.19 3.14
CA GLY A 90 -16.27 -2.96 3.86
C GLY A 90 -15.31 -2.06 3.08
N TYR A 91 -14.30 -1.54 3.77
CA TYR A 91 -13.25 -0.71 3.16
C TYR A 91 -11.90 -1.38 3.31
N LYS A 92 -11.01 -1.07 2.38
CA LYS A 92 -9.59 -1.44 2.42
C LYS A 92 -8.75 -0.18 2.27
N LEU A 93 -7.67 -0.11 3.03
CA LEU A 93 -6.63 0.87 2.83
C LEU A 93 -5.58 0.27 1.91
N VAL A 94 -5.37 0.90 0.75
CA VAL A 94 -4.34 0.52 -0.22
C VAL A 94 -3.17 1.47 -0.02
N LEU A 95 -1.99 0.92 0.27
CA LEU A 95 -0.73 1.65 0.36
C LEU A 95 0.14 1.26 -0.83
N VAL A 96 0.53 2.25 -1.63
CA VAL A 96 1.51 2.09 -2.70
C VAL A 96 2.72 2.96 -2.36
N ALA A 97 3.91 2.38 -2.37
CA ALA A 97 5.14 3.08 -1.96
C ALA A 97 6.33 2.72 -2.85
N GLN A 98 7.28 3.65 -2.96
CA GLN A 98 8.62 3.42 -3.48
C GLN A 98 9.58 3.29 -2.30
N ILE A 99 10.14 2.09 -2.10
CA ILE A 99 11.01 1.78 -0.98
C ILE A 99 12.43 1.70 -1.48
N GLU A 100 13.34 2.38 -0.80
CA GLU A 100 14.77 2.30 -1.06
C GLU A 100 15.48 1.56 0.05
N ASP A 101 16.34 0.63 -0.34
CA ASP A 101 17.37 0.06 0.52
C ASP A 101 18.48 1.11 0.75
N VAL A 102 18.68 1.52 2.01
CA VAL A 102 19.64 2.58 2.36
C VAL A 102 21.09 2.14 2.12
N GLU A 103 21.40 0.85 2.17
CA GLU A 103 22.75 0.35 1.95
C GLU A 103 23.11 0.30 0.47
N THR A 104 22.19 -0.18 -0.36
CA THR A 104 22.45 -0.39 -1.80
C THR A 104 22.01 0.77 -2.68
N GLY A 105 21.09 1.61 -2.19
CA GLY A 105 20.42 2.67 -2.95
C GLY A 105 19.43 2.13 -3.99
N GLN A 106 19.10 0.84 -3.95
CA GLN A 106 18.15 0.23 -4.87
C GLN A 106 16.72 0.58 -4.45
N VAL A 107 15.88 0.94 -5.42
CA VAL A 107 14.47 1.29 -5.21
C VAL A 107 13.57 0.19 -5.75
N PHE A 108 12.55 -0.16 -4.96
CA PHE A 108 11.59 -1.22 -5.25
C PHE A 108 10.16 -0.69 -5.07
N PRO A 109 9.22 -1.09 -5.95
CA PRO A 109 7.82 -0.81 -5.73
C PRO A 109 7.27 -1.73 -4.63
N PHE A 110 6.41 -1.17 -3.78
CA PHE A 110 5.68 -1.90 -2.75
C PHE A 110 4.20 -1.54 -2.85
N SER A 111 3.34 -2.55 -2.81
CA SER A 111 1.89 -2.36 -2.85
C SER A 111 1.21 -3.40 -1.98
N THR A 112 0.32 -2.94 -1.11
CA THR A 112 -0.41 -3.80 -0.19
C THR A 112 -1.78 -3.22 0.11
N SER A 113 -2.72 -4.08 0.48
CA SER A 113 -4.09 -3.70 0.79
C SER A 113 -4.54 -4.41 2.06
N LEU A 114 -4.98 -3.64 3.06
CA LEU A 114 -5.44 -4.17 4.33
C LEU A 114 -6.86 -3.70 4.64
N PRO A 115 -7.72 -4.56 5.21
CA PRO A 115 -9.07 -4.16 5.62
C PRO A 115 -8.99 -3.07 6.69
N VAL A 116 -9.90 -2.09 6.61
CA VAL A 116 -9.97 -0.99 7.58
C VAL A 116 -11.43 -0.64 7.89
N GLU A 117 -11.67 -0.21 9.12
CA GLU A 117 -12.96 0.34 9.53
C GLU A 117 -12.88 1.87 9.55
N ILE A 118 -13.89 2.53 8.97
CA ILE A 118 -14.01 3.99 9.05
C ILE A 118 -14.78 4.36 10.32
N PRO A 119 -14.22 5.23 11.18
CA PRO A 119 -14.88 5.65 12.41
C PRO A 119 -16.27 6.25 12.15
N GLN A 120 -17.18 6.07 13.10
CA GLN A 120 -18.50 6.71 13.02
C GLN A 120 -18.37 8.23 13.25
N GLY A 121 -19.20 9.01 12.55
CA GLY A 121 -19.27 10.47 12.71
C GLY A 121 -18.26 11.26 11.86
N VAL A 122 -17.50 10.58 11.01
CA VAL A 122 -16.62 11.18 10.02
C VAL A 122 -17.45 11.96 8.98
N PRO A 123 -17.10 13.22 8.67
CA PRO A 123 -17.79 13.98 7.63
C PRO A 123 -17.52 13.37 6.25
N LYS A 124 -18.52 13.44 5.37
CA LYS A 124 -18.32 13.05 3.97
C LYS A 124 -17.35 13.97 3.24
N ALA A 125 -17.34 15.26 3.59
CA ALA A 125 -16.47 16.31 3.07
C ALA A 125 -16.48 17.52 4.04
N GLY A 126 -15.52 18.43 3.89
CA GLY A 126 -15.46 19.72 4.59
C GLY A 126 -14.98 19.67 6.05
N GLY A 127 -14.33 18.60 6.47
CA GLY A 127 -13.64 18.50 7.75
C GLY A 127 -12.28 19.22 7.77
N PRO A 128 -11.59 19.26 8.92
CA PRO A 128 -10.22 19.77 8.98
C PRO A 128 -9.30 18.99 8.03
N ARG A 129 -8.45 19.74 7.33
CA ARG A 129 -7.33 19.19 6.55
C ARG A 129 -6.04 19.48 7.33
N PRO A 130 -5.17 18.47 7.52
CA PRO A 130 -3.87 18.70 8.11
C PRO A 130 -3.09 19.72 7.27
N VAL A 131 -2.48 20.70 7.93
CA VAL A 131 -1.61 21.67 7.29
C VAL A 131 -0.27 20.97 7.07
N LEU A 132 0.05 20.68 5.82
CA LEU A 132 1.35 20.14 5.44
C LEU A 132 2.42 21.18 5.77
N MET A 133 3.49 20.76 6.45
CA MET A 133 4.64 21.65 6.65
C MET A 133 5.30 21.84 5.29
N ALA A 134 5.30 23.09 4.79
CA ALA A 134 6.06 23.36 3.57
C ALA A 134 7.55 23.16 3.87
N GLU A 135 8.30 22.56 2.94
CA GLU A 135 9.76 22.44 3.06
C GLU A 135 10.42 23.81 3.26
N ASP A 136 9.84 24.86 2.66
CA ASP A 136 10.27 26.26 2.79
C ASP A 136 10.07 26.85 4.20
N ASP A 137 9.23 26.23 5.05
CA ASP A 137 9.05 26.65 6.46
C ASP A 137 10.12 26.04 7.38
N LEU A 138 10.94 25.10 6.88
CA LEU A 138 12.12 24.62 7.57
C LEU A 138 13.25 25.62 7.33
N ASP A 139 13.36 26.61 8.22
CA ASP A 139 14.44 27.61 8.23
C ASP A 139 15.80 26.93 8.54
N TRP A 140 16.37 26.23 7.55
CA TRP A 140 17.71 25.64 7.63
C TRP A 140 18.83 26.71 7.74
N ASP A 141 18.48 28.00 7.55
CA ASP A 141 19.39 29.14 7.67
C ASP A 141 19.73 29.55 9.12
N ASP A 142 19.17 28.88 10.14
CA ASP A 142 19.48 29.14 11.56
C ASP A 142 20.78 28.45 12.07
N GLU A 143 21.66 28.05 11.15
CA GLU A 143 23.01 27.50 11.40
C GLU A 143 23.89 28.41 12.30
N ALA A 144 23.48 29.67 12.53
CA ALA A 144 24.16 30.61 13.42
C ALA A 144 23.98 30.36 14.93
N THR A 145 23.15 29.39 15.37
CA THR A 145 22.88 29.21 16.81
C THR A 145 23.82 28.19 17.49
N LEU A 146 24.47 27.31 16.72
CA LEU A 146 25.41 26.32 17.27
C LEU A 146 26.78 26.90 17.64
N GLU A 147 27.21 28.01 17.02
CA GLU A 147 28.47 28.68 17.38
C GLU A 147 28.43 29.42 18.74
N ARG A 148 27.24 29.60 19.34
CA ARG A 148 27.10 30.32 20.62
C ARG A 148 27.01 29.43 21.87
N MET A 149 26.99 28.11 21.74
CA MET A 149 26.98 27.19 22.90
C MET A 149 28.37 26.64 23.30
N VAL A 150 29.45 27.04 22.63
CA VAL A 150 30.83 26.61 22.98
C VAL A 150 31.52 27.58 23.96
N VAL A 151 30.88 28.69 24.34
CA VAL A 151 31.47 29.68 25.26
C VAL A 151 30.70 29.71 26.56
N ASP A 152 30.90 28.68 27.40
CA ASP A 152 30.94 28.73 28.88
C ASP A 152 30.77 27.30 29.45
N LEU A 153 31.76 26.43 29.26
CA LEU A 153 31.97 25.32 30.18
C LEU A 153 32.78 25.85 31.38
N PRO A 154 32.22 25.93 32.60
CA PRO A 154 33.02 26.10 33.79
C PRO A 154 33.88 24.85 34.02
N ASP A 155 35.18 25.06 34.23
CA ASP A 155 36.14 24.03 34.66
C ASP A 155 35.73 23.43 36.03
N ASN A 156 35.09 22.27 35.98
CA ASN A 156 34.96 21.19 36.99
C ASN A 156 33.51 20.72 37.17
N PRO A 157 33.32 19.40 37.00
CA PRO A 157 32.55 18.67 37.98
C PRO A 157 33.37 17.52 38.61
N THR A 158 33.35 17.53 39.93
CA THR A 158 33.82 16.48 40.82
C THR A 158 33.18 15.13 40.46
N VAL A 159 34.03 14.12 40.25
CA VAL A 159 33.65 12.72 40.04
C VAL A 159 32.81 12.25 41.22
N THR A 160 31.56 11.84 40.95
CA THR A 160 30.72 11.11 41.91
C THR A 160 30.47 9.71 41.35
N GLU A 161 30.84 8.71 42.15
CA GLU A 161 30.82 7.28 41.86
C GLU A 161 29.43 6.75 41.44
N GLN A 162 29.38 6.02 40.33
CA GLN A 162 28.21 5.26 39.89
C GLN A 162 28.15 3.89 40.61
N LYS A 163 26.94 3.51 41.05
CA LYS A 163 26.62 2.18 41.59
C LYS A 163 26.46 1.14 40.46
N PRO A 164 26.70 -0.16 40.74
CA PRO A 164 26.55 -1.24 39.75
C PRO A 164 25.08 -1.61 39.53
N ILE A 165 24.73 -1.94 38.28
CA ILE A 165 23.41 -2.41 37.86
C ILE A 165 23.39 -3.95 37.90
N GLU A 166 22.36 -4.52 38.52
CA GLU A 166 22.13 -5.96 38.69
C GLU A 166 21.70 -6.66 37.39
N GLU A 167 22.33 -7.80 37.09
CA GLU A 167 22.00 -8.72 36.00
C GLU A 167 20.70 -9.51 36.29
N ARG A 168 19.90 -9.77 35.24
CA ARG A 168 18.75 -10.69 35.27
C ARG A 168 19.00 -11.95 34.44
N PRO A 169 18.40 -13.10 34.80
CA PRO A 169 18.85 -14.42 34.35
C PRO A 169 18.30 -14.87 32.98
N THR A 170 19.13 -15.66 32.31
CA THR A 170 18.95 -16.37 31.05
C THR A 170 18.20 -17.69 31.20
N GLY A 171 17.25 -17.96 30.30
CA GLY A 171 16.68 -19.29 30.09
C GLY A 171 15.79 -19.33 28.84
N GLY A 172 15.88 -20.41 28.04
CA GLY A 172 14.78 -20.78 27.13
C GLY A 172 15.05 -21.37 25.73
N ILE A 173 16.23 -21.92 25.38
CA ILE A 173 16.46 -22.48 24.01
C ILE A 173 15.84 -23.89 23.81
N GLY A 174 15.42 -24.59 24.88
CA GLY A 174 14.99 -25.98 24.80
C GLY A 174 13.63 -26.25 24.13
N ALA A 175 12.72 -25.28 24.05
CA ALA A 175 11.34 -25.52 23.59
C ALA A 175 11.15 -25.41 22.06
N LEU A 176 12.08 -24.76 21.35
CA LEU A 176 11.93 -24.45 19.92
C LEU A 176 12.20 -25.67 19.01
N LEU A 177 12.98 -26.64 19.50
CA LEU A 177 13.33 -27.85 18.74
C LEU A 177 12.21 -28.90 18.71
N ASP A 178 11.28 -28.89 19.68
CA ASP A 178 10.13 -29.81 19.68
C ASP A 178 8.99 -29.35 18.75
N ALA A 179 8.88 -28.05 18.43
CA ALA A 179 7.82 -27.51 17.57
C ALA A 179 8.07 -27.71 16.07
N LEU A 180 9.33 -27.65 15.63
CA LEU A 180 9.72 -27.86 14.22
C LEU A 180 9.58 -29.31 13.75
N SER A 181 9.41 -30.26 14.67
CA SER A 181 9.26 -31.68 14.35
C SER A 181 7.80 -32.09 14.04
N ALA A 182 6.83 -31.17 14.12
CA ALA A 182 5.40 -31.48 14.11
C ALA A 182 4.60 -31.01 12.87
N ILE A 183 5.21 -30.31 11.90
CA ILE A 183 4.48 -29.83 10.71
C ILE A 183 4.76 -30.78 9.55
N SER A 184 3.77 -31.64 9.29
CA SER A 184 3.69 -32.61 8.20
C SER A 184 3.21 -31.92 6.91
N GLU A 185 3.72 -32.41 5.78
CA GLU A 185 3.63 -31.91 4.40
C GLU A 185 2.31 -32.28 3.68
N GLU A 186 1.17 -32.20 4.37
CA GLU A 186 -0.12 -32.64 3.83
C GLU A 186 -1.24 -31.68 4.28
N ASP A 187 -2.10 -31.26 3.33
CA ASP A 187 -3.18 -30.24 3.38
C ASP A 187 -2.71 -28.78 3.19
N LEU A 188 -3.11 -28.01 2.16
CA LEU A 188 -4.48 -27.77 1.68
C LEU A 188 -4.49 -27.32 0.19
N VAL A 189 -5.29 -28.00 -0.63
CA VAL A 189 -5.77 -27.47 -1.92
C VAL A 189 -7.10 -26.78 -1.62
N ASP A 190 -7.15 -25.45 -1.72
CA ASP A 190 -8.33 -24.65 -1.38
C ASP A 190 -9.37 -24.71 -2.52
N GLU A 191 -10.44 -25.48 -2.31
CA GLU A 191 -11.52 -25.69 -3.29
C GLU A 191 -12.39 -24.44 -3.53
N ASN A 192 -12.22 -23.34 -2.79
CA ASN A 192 -12.98 -22.11 -2.98
C ASN A 192 -12.48 -21.21 -4.13
N LYS A 193 -11.25 -21.39 -4.65
CA LYS A 193 -10.74 -20.58 -5.78
C LYS A 193 -11.36 -20.91 -7.14
N VAL A 194 -12.04 -22.06 -7.26
CA VAL A 194 -12.58 -22.53 -8.55
C VAL A 194 -13.88 -21.81 -8.92
N GLN A 195 -14.61 -21.29 -7.94
CA GLN A 195 -15.93 -20.68 -8.18
C GLN A 195 -15.82 -19.24 -8.71
N ASP A 196 -14.84 -18.46 -8.24
CA ASP A 196 -14.60 -17.10 -8.74
C ASP A 196 -14.15 -17.07 -10.20
N LYS A 197 -13.34 -18.05 -10.63
CA LYS A 197 -12.80 -18.07 -11.99
C LYS A 197 -13.90 -18.16 -13.07
N ALA A 198 -14.96 -18.91 -12.81
CA ALA A 198 -16.06 -19.06 -13.77
C ALA A 198 -16.87 -17.76 -13.95
N GLU A 199 -17.02 -16.98 -12.88
CA GLU A 199 -17.75 -15.70 -12.91
C GLU A 199 -16.94 -14.64 -13.65
N VAL A 200 -15.65 -14.51 -13.32
CA VAL A 200 -14.68 -13.62 -13.99
C VAL A 200 -14.65 -13.89 -15.50
N HIS A 201 -14.56 -15.16 -15.90
CA HIS A 201 -14.55 -15.53 -17.33
C HIS A 201 -15.86 -15.17 -18.02
N GLY A 202 -16.99 -15.39 -17.34
CA GLY A 202 -18.30 -15.07 -17.88
C GLY A 202 -18.51 -13.57 -18.06
N GLU A 203 -17.91 -12.74 -17.23
CA GLU A 203 -17.96 -11.28 -17.34
C GLU A 203 -17.07 -10.77 -18.48
N ALA A 204 -15.81 -11.19 -18.52
CA ALA A 204 -14.88 -10.81 -19.59
C ALA A 204 -15.39 -11.21 -20.99
N ALA A 205 -15.96 -12.41 -21.12
CA ALA A 205 -16.57 -12.86 -22.38
C ALA A 205 -17.77 -11.99 -22.80
N ARG A 206 -18.60 -11.55 -21.84
CA ARG A 206 -19.74 -10.66 -22.09
C ARG A 206 -19.28 -9.26 -22.52
N PHE A 207 -18.22 -8.74 -21.89
CA PHE A 207 -17.64 -7.46 -22.25
C PHE A 207 -17.04 -7.48 -23.68
N LEU A 208 -16.25 -8.52 -24.02
CA LEU A 208 -15.72 -8.69 -25.38
C LEU A 208 -16.83 -8.84 -26.43
N GLN A 209 -17.90 -9.58 -26.11
CA GLN A 209 -19.08 -9.66 -26.99
C GLN A 209 -19.75 -8.30 -27.19
N LEU A 210 -19.78 -7.44 -26.17
CA LEU A 210 -20.32 -6.09 -26.29
C LEU A 210 -19.49 -5.25 -27.27
N LEU A 211 -18.15 -5.29 -27.17
CA LEU A 211 -17.27 -4.57 -28.09
C LEU A 211 -17.46 -5.04 -29.55
N ILE A 212 -17.54 -6.34 -29.77
CA ILE A 212 -17.78 -6.91 -31.11
C ILE A 212 -19.17 -6.52 -31.63
N GLN A 213 -20.21 -6.56 -30.79
CA GLN A 213 -21.57 -6.18 -31.19
C GLN A 213 -21.72 -4.70 -31.57
N ARG A 214 -20.82 -3.85 -31.07
CA ARG A 214 -20.78 -2.41 -31.35
C ARG A 214 -19.88 -2.05 -32.52
N ASP A 215 -19.24 -3.04 -33.15
CA ASP A 215 -18.20 -2.86 -34.16
C ASP A 215 -16.98 -2.08 -33.61
N ASP A 216 -16.74 -2.14 -32.29
CA ASP A 216 -15.63 -1.47 -31.60
C ASP A 216 -14.36 -2.38 -31.54
N LEU A 217 -14.52 -3.70 -31.75
CA LEU A 217 -13.44 -4.70 -31.75
C LEU A 217 -13.66 -5.69 -32.91
N GLU A 218 -12.63 -5.89 -33.73
CA GLU A 218 -12.60 -6.89 -34.80
C GLU A 218 -11.56 -7.97 -34.48
N LEU A 219 -11.96 -9.25 -34.59
CA LEU A 219 -11.07 -10.40 -34.38
C LEU A 219 -10.60 -10.98 -35.73
N GLU A 220 -9.43 -11.59 -35.73
CA GLU A 220 -8.92 -12.34 -36.87
C GLU A 220 -9.85 -13.53 -37.24
N GLU A 221 -9.92 -13.87 -38.53
CA GLU A 221 -10.93 -14.81 -39.08
C GLU A 221 -10.90 -16.21 -38.45
N ASP A 222 -9.76 -16.64 -37.91
CA ASP A 222 -9.54 -17.96 -37.31
C ASP A 222 -9.49 -17.95 -35.77
N ARG A 223 -9.85 -16.82 -35.15
CA ARG A 223 -9.70 -16.59 -33.71
C ARG A 223 -11.03 -16.46 -32.99
N THR A 224 -10.97 -16.73 -31.69
CA THR A 224 -12.15 -16.81 -30.83
C THR A 224 -12.01 -15.93 -29.60
N ILE A 225 -13.14 -15.47 -29.06
CA ILE A 225 -13.18 -14.62 -27.86
C ILE A 225 -12.53 -15.34 -26.67
N GLU A 226 -12.69 -16.67 -26.60
CA GLU A 226 -12.15 -17.53 -25.55
C GLU A 226 -10.63 -17.39 -25.38
N GLU A 227 -9.88 -17.04 -26.44
CA GLU A 227 -8.43 -16.80 -26.37
C GLU A 227 -8.07 -15.52 -25.63
N LEU A 228 -9.02 -14.57 -25.53
CA LEU A 228 -8.82 -13.25 -24.91
C LEU A 228 -9.38 -13.17 -23.48
N VAL A 229 -10.29 -14.07 -23.11
CA VAL A 229 -11.05 -14.01 -21.85
C VAL A 229 -10.15 -13.93 -20.62
N ASP A 230 -9.09 -14.74 -20.56
CA ASP A 230 -8.22 -14.80 -19.37
C ASP A 230 -7.46 -13.48 -19.15
N GLY A 231 -6.96 -12.87 -20.23
CA GLY A 231 -6.24 -11.60 -20.17
C GLY A 231 -7.16 -10.44 -19.81
N VAL A 232 -8.30 -10.33 -20.49
CA VAL A 232 -9.30 -9.29 -20.20
C VAL A 232 -9.84 -9.44 -18.79
N GLY A 233 -10.14 -10.66 -18.34
CA GLY A 233 -10.61 -10.93 -16.98
C GLY A 233 -9.62 -10.44 -15.92
N SER A 234 -8.32 -10.62 -16.16
CA SER A 234 -7.26 -10.17 -15.26
C SER A 234 -7.19 -8.64 -15.16
N ILE A 235 -7.42 -7.93 -16.28
CA ILE A 235 -7.41 -6.46 -16.32
C ILE A 235 -8.66 -5.89 -15.66
N LEU A 236 -9.85 -6.44 -15.96
CA LEU A 236 -11.12 -6.00 -15.37
C LEU A 236 -11.13 -6.14 -13.83
N HIS A 237 -10.45 -7.15 -13.30
CA HIS A 237 -10.38 -7.42 -11.86
C HIS A 237 -9.14 -6.82 -11.18
N SER A 238 -8.38 -5.98 -11.88
CA SER A 238 -7.20 -5.31 -11.32
C SER A 238 -7.55 -4.31 -10.20
N GLY A 239 -8.81 -3.87 -10.12
CA GLY A 239 -9.27 -2.84 -9.18
C GLY A 239 -8.82 -1.42 -9.54
N ALA A 240 -8.25 -1.22 -10.73
CA ALA A 240 -7.91 0.11 -11.23
C ALA A 240 -9.18 0.94 -11.53
N SER A 241 -9.05 2.26 -11.50
CA SER A 241 -10.11 3.15 -11.99
C SER A 241 -10.32 2.98 -13.50
N GLU A 242 -11.45 3.47 -14.00
CA GLU A 242 -11.97 3.13 -15.33
C GLU A 242 -11.04 3.60 -16.47
N LEU A 243 -10.37 4.74 -16.31
CA LEU A 243 -9.47 5.28 -17.32
C LEU A 243 -8.13 4.51 -17.40
N PRO A 244 -7.39 4.28 -16.29
CA PRO A 244 -6.24 3.37 -16.31
C PRO A 244 -6.58 1.95 -16.79
N MET A 245 -7.76 1.44 -16.42
CA MET A 245 -8.22 0.13 -16.89
C MET A 245 -8.48 0.12 -18.40
N ALA A 246 -9.09 1.18 -18.94
CA ALA A 246 -9.29 1.33 -20.38
C ALA A 246 -7.96 1.34 -21.15
N VAL A 247 -6.98 2.12 -20.68
CA VAL A 247 -5.64 2.19 -21.30
C VAL A 247 -4.95 0.82 -21.25
N ALA A 248 -4.94 0.15 -20.10
CA ALA A 248 -4.33 -1.17 -19.98
C ALA A 248 -5.02 -2.20 -20.89
N LEU A 249 -6.35 -2.11 -21.01
CA LEU A 249 -7.13 -3.02 -21.83
C LEU A 249 -6.92 -2.78 -23.33
N SER A 250 -6.89 -1.51 -23.77
CA SER A 250 -6.69 -1.17 -25.17
C SER A 250 -5.27 -1.53 -25.63
N GLU A 251 -4.25 -1.21 -24.84
CA GLU A 251 -2.86 -1.61 -25.10
C GLU A 251 -2.73 -3.12 -25.19
N TRP A 252 -3.27 -3.85 -24.20
CA TRP A 252 -3.18 -5.30 -24.18
C TRP A 252 -3.90 -5.95 -25.38
N LEU A 253 -5.09 -5.47 -25.74
CA LEU A 253 -5.85 -5.97 -26.89
C LEU A 253 -5.09 -5.76 -28.21
N LEU A 254 -4.47 -4.58 -28.40
CA LEU A 254 -3.68 -4.26 -29.58
C LEU A 254 -2.41 -5.13 -29.73
N GLU A 255 -1.93 -5.70 -28.63
CA GLU A 255 -0.78 -6.62 -28.64
C GLU A 255 -1.16 -8.08 -28.95
N GLN A 256 -2.46 -8.43 -28.91
CA GLN A 256 -2.88 -9.81 -29.13
C GLN A 256 -2.98 -10.14 -30.62
N ASP A 257 -2.31 -11.22 -31.05
CA ASP A 257 -2.42 -11.78 -32.40
C ASP A 257 -3.87 -12.17 -32.79
N ALA A 258 -4.80 -12.22 -31.83
CA ALA A 258 -6.20 -12.54 -32.07
C ALA A 258 -7.06 -11.33 -32.46
N VAL A 259 -6.57 -10.11 -32.24
CA VAL A 259 -7.27 -8.86 -32.52
C VAL A 259 -6.81 -8.32 -33.86
N ALA A 260 -7.74 -8.18 -34.80
CA ALA A 260 -7.46 -7.63 -36.12
C ALA A 260 -7.44 -6.09 -36.10
N ASP A 261 -8.40 -5.47 -35.40
CA ASP A 261 -8.46 -4.02 -35.24
C ASP A 261 -9.27 -3.62 -33.98
N LEU A 262 -8.97 -2.45 -33.43
CA LEU A 262 -9.65 -1.86 -32.27
C LEU A 262 -10.08 -0.43 -32.61
N PHE A 263 -11.39 -0.20 -32.73
CA PHE A 263 -11.97 1.03 -33.26
C PHE A 263 -12.48 2.01 -32.19
N ILE A 264 -12.11 1.78 -30.93
CA ILE A 264 -12.54 2.57 -29.78
C ILE A 264 -11.35 3.29 -29.13
N ASP A 265 -11.52 4.56 -28.79
CA ASP A 265 -10.53 5.32 -28.02
C ASP A 265 -10.63 5.05 -26.51
N ASP A 266 -9.54 5.33 -25.77
CA ASP A 266 -9.44 5.03 -24.34
C ASP A 266 -10.51 5.76 -23.51
N ASP A 267 -10.88 6.99 -23.89
CA ASP A 267 -11.92 7.77 -23.20
C ASP A 267 -13.30 7.12 -23.34
N SER A 268 -13.64 6.66 -24.55
CA SER A 268 -14.89 5.97 -24.85
C SER A 268 -14.93 4.59 -24.21
N LEU A 269 -13.79 3.88 -24.18
CA LEU A 269 -13.65 2.60 -23.50
C LEU A 269 -13.81 2.74 -21.98
N ALA A 270 -13.22 3.77 -21.38
CA ALA A 270 -13.43 4.11 -19.97
C ALA A 270 -14.90 4.44 -19.68
N GLY A 271 -15.56 5.16 -20.59
CA GLY A 271 -16.99 5.44 -20.51
C GLY A 271 -17.88 4.19 -20.60
N LEU A 272 -17.45 3.14 -21.31
CA LEU A 272 -18.11 1.83 -21.32
C LEU A 272 -17.87 1.07 -20.02
N LEU A 273 -16.63 1.04 -19.52
CA LEU A 273 -16.28 0.40 -18.26
C LEU A 273 -17.05 1.00 -17.07
N ALA A 274 -17.24 2.32 -17.04
CA ALA A 274 -18.01 2.99 -15.99
C ALA A 274 -19.52 2.64 -15.98
N GLN A 275 -20.05 2.12 -17.09
CA GLN A 275 -21.46 1.72 -17.22
C GLN A 275 -21.69 0.22 -17.03
N TRP A 276 -20.59 -0.55 -17.07
CA TRP A 276 -20.59 -2.01 -16.95
C TRP A 276 -20.71 -2.42 -15.48
#